data_AF-A0AA91A8K1-F1
#
_entry.id   AF-A0AA91A8K1-F1
#
_cell.length_a   1.000
_cell.length_b   1.000
_cell.length_c   1.000
_cell.angle_alpha   90.00
_cell.angle_beta   90.00
_cell.angle_gamma   90.00
#
_symmetry.space_group_name_H-M   'P 1'
#
loop_
_entity.id
_entity.type
_entity.pdbx_description
1 polymer ?
#
loop_
_entity_poly.entity_id
_entity_poly.type
_entity_poly.pdbx_seq_one_letter_code
_entity_poly.pdbx_strand_id
1 'polypeptide(L)'
;MIASKQDLKIYLDADRRANHISGLSLFFNKTWRYLKYMRKIEYLTNCRQGKLSKILLLWYRYKFRNLSVLTGISIPPNTFGKGLYIPHYGAIVVNGTVRFGDNCVIQNGVNVSDKVWGGNIVTLELAQKS
;
A
#
# COMPACT_ATOMS: atom_id res chain seq x y z
N MET A 1 3.94 -10.40 -1.73
CA MET A 1 3.04 -9.95 -2.81
C MET A 1 1.87 -10.91 -2.95
N ILE A 2 0.72 -10.42 -3.41
CA ILE A 2 -0.54 -11.17 -3.46
C ILE A 2 -0.55 -12.14 -4.67
N ALA A 3 -0.80 -13.42 -4.40
CA ALA A 3 -0.89 -14.48 -5.42
C ALA A 3 -2.27 -15.18 -5.46
N SER A 4 -3.16 -14.88 -4.50
CA SER A 4 -4.50 -15.47 -4.46
C SER A 4 -5.56 -14.54 -3.88
N LYS A 5 -6.84 -14.91 -4.03
CA LYS A 5 -7.95 -14.20 -3.36
C LYS A 5 -7.86 -14.34 -1.83
N GLN A 6 -7.31 -15.46 -1.35
CA GLN A 6 -7.11 -15.68 0.08
C GLN A 6 -6.00 -14.76 0.61
N ASP A 7 -4.90 -14.61 -0.14
CA ASP A 7 -3.82 -13.67 0.20
C ASP A 7 -4.37 -12.25 0.27
N LEU A 8 -5.20 -11.83 -0.68
CA LEU A 8 -5.82 -10.51 -0.64
C LEU A 8 -6.54 -10.26 0.70
N LYS A 9 -7.29 -11.24 1.21
CA LYS A 9 -7.97 -11.11 2.50
C LYS A 9 -6.97 -10.98 3.65
N ILE A 10 -5.93 -11.81 3.66
CA ILE A 10 -4.86 -11.79 4.67
C ILE A 10 -4.14 -10.43 4.68
N TYR A 11 -3.79 -9.91 3.50
CA TYR A 11 -3.13 -8.62 3.36
C TYR A 11 -4.00 -7.47 3.85
N LEU A 12 -5.26 -7.42 3.42
CA LEU A 12 -6.20 -6.38 3.84
C LEU A 12 -6.41 -6.39 5.36
N ASP A 13 -6.55 -7.56 5.97
CA ASP A 13 -6.76 -7.68 7.41
C ASP A 13 -5.50 -7.37 8.23
N ALA A 14 -4.32 -7.76 7.75
CA ALA A 14 -3.04 -7.38 8.35
C ALA A 14 -2.78 -5.87 8.27
N ASP A 15 -2.94 -5.25 7.09
CA ASP A 15 -2.79 -3.81 6.90
C ASP A 15 -3.81 -3.05 7.78
N ARG A 16 -5.06 -3.51 7.86
CA ARG A 16 -6.10 -2.92 8.71
C ARG A 16 -5.71 -2.95 10.19
N ARG A 17 -5.24 -4.09 10.69
CA ARG A 17 -4.79 -4.25 12.09
C ARG A 17 -3.59 -3.36 12.39
N ALA A 18 -2.59 -3.35 11.51
CA ALA A 18 -1.37 -2.56 11.68
C ALA A 18 -1.66 -1.05 11.77
N ASN A 19 -2.67 -0.57 11.04
CA ASN A 19 -3.08 0.83 11.07
C ASN A 19 -4.22 1.12 12.07
N HIS A 20 -4.56 0.17 12.94
CA HIS A 20 -5.60 0.31 13.98
C HIS A 20 -6.98 0.76 13.44
N ILE A 21 -7.37 0.29 12.25
CA ILE A 21 -8.63 0.68 11.59
C ILE A 21 -9.77 -0.26 12.01
N SER A 22 -10.84 0.30 12.58
CA SER A 22 -12.06 -0.41 12.97
C SER A 22 -13.32 0.47 12.88
N GLY A 23 -14.49 -0.16 12.90
CA GLY A 23 -15.78 0.54 12.93
C GLY A 23 -15.96 1.53 11.78
N LEU A 24 -16.39 2.74 12.10
CA LEU A 24 -16.73 3.77 11.11
C LEU A 24 -15.51 4.22 10.28
N SER A 25 -14.30 4.09 10.81
CA SER A 25 -13.06 4.45 10.09
C SER A 25 -12.84 3.62 8.82
N LEU A 26 -13.46 2.44 8.69
CA LEU A 26 -13.43 1.61 7.48
C LEU A 26 -13.99 2.32 6.24
N PHE A 27 -14.82 3.34 6.42
CA PHE A 27 -15.47 4.08 5.34
C PHE A 27 -14.76 5.40 5.02
N PHE A 28 -14.25 6.09 6.04
CA PHE A 28 -13.75 7.46 5.89
C PHE A 28 -12.22 7.60 5.98
N ASN A 29 -11.51 6.62 6.52
CA ASN A 29 -10.05 6.70 6.66
C ASN A 29 -9.36 6.66 5.29
N LYS A 30 -8.61 7.71 4.96
CA LYS A 30 -7.94 7.88 3.67
C LYS A 30 -6.79 6.86 3.49
N THR A 31 -5.97 6.65 4.53
CA THR A 31 -4.90 5.64 4.56
C THR A 31 -5.46 4.25 4.30
N TRP A 32 -6.58 3.91 4.94
CA TRP A 32 -7.24 2.62 4.71
C TRP A 32 -7.71 2.46 3.26
N ARG A 33 -8.38 3.47 2.72
CA ARG A 33 -8.86 3.44 1.33
C ARG A 33 -7.70 3.31 0.35
N TYR A 34 -6.60 4.00 0.62
CA TYR A 34 -5.36 3.91 -0.14
C TYR A 34 -4.81 2.48 -0.16
N LEU A 35 -4.53 1.91 1.02
CA LEU A 35 -4.03 0.54 1.16
C LEU A 35 -4.97 -0.47 0.51
N LYS A 36 -6.28 -0.35 0.77
CA LYS A 36 -7.30 -1.22 0.19
C LYS A 36 -7.31 -1.19 -1.33
N TYR A 37 -7.21 -0.01 -1.95
CA TYR A 37 -7.15 0.10 -3.40
C TYR A 37 -5.82 -0.43 -3.95
N MET A 38 -4.70 -0.14 -3.29
CA MET A 38 -3.38 -0.68 -3.64
C MET A 38 -3.40 -2.21 -3.70
N ARG A 39 -3.89 -2.88 -2.64
CA ARG A 39 -3.99 -4.35 -2.58
C ARG A 39 -4.97 -4.94 -3.59
N LYS A 40 -6.08 -4.25 -3.87
CA LYS A 40 -7.02 -4.69 -4.91
C LYS A 40 -6.42 -4.59 -6.31
N ILE A 41 -5.66 -3.52 -6.58
CA ILE A 41 -4.91 -3.39 -7.84
C ILE A 41 -3.91 -4.52 -7.95
N GLU A 42 -3.14 -4.80 -6.88
CA GLU A 42 -2.18 -5.91 -6.82
C GLU A 42 -2.83 -7.25 -7.17
N TYR A 43 -3.94 -7.59 -6.52
CA TYR A 43 -4.71 -8.81 -6.81
C TYR A 43 -5.24 -8.86 -8.25
N LEU A 44 -5.83 -7.77 -8.75
CA LEU A 44 -6.37 -7.74 -10.11
C LEU A 44 -5.28 -7.86 -11.16
N THR A 45 -4.11 -7.29 -10.91
CA THR A 45 -2.95 -7.40 -11.79
C THR A 45 -2.32 -8.79 -11.75
N ASN A 46 -2.15 -9.38 -10.57
CA ASN A 46 -1.40 -10.62 -10.42
C ASN A 46 -2.24 -11.87 -10.66
N CYS A 47 -3.52 -11.84 -10.26
CA CYS A 47 -4.33 -13.06 -10.12
C CYS A 47 -5.54 -13.14 -11.07
N ARG A 48 -5.91 -12.03 -11.74
CA ARG A 48 -7.14 -11.99 -12.55
C ARG A 48 -6.91 -11.55 -13.98
N GLN A 49 -7.41 -12.36 -14.90
CA GLN A 49 -7.38 -12.09 -16.32
C GLN A 49 -8.82 -11.90 -16.86
N GLY A 50 -8.95 -11.24 -18.01
CA GLY A 50 -10.24 -11.00 -18.69
C GLY A 50 -10.68 -9.54 -18.75
N LYS A 51 -11.65 -9.25 -19.63
CA LYS A 51 -12.10 -7.88 -19.95
C LYS A 51 -12.70 -7.16 -18.75
N LEU A 52 -13.56 -7.83 -17.97
CA LEU A 52 -14.15 -7.27 -16.75
C LEU A 52 -13.09 -6.92 -15.69
N SER A 53 -12.06 -7.76 -15.53
CA SER A 53 -10.94 -7.47 -14.63
C SER A 53 -10.19 -6.22 -15.05
N LYS A 54 -9.95 -6.03 -16.37
CA LYS A 54 -9.28 -4.84 -16.90
C LYS A 54 -10.07 -3.55 -16.65
N ILE A 55 -11.40 -3.57 -16.83
CA ILE A 55 -12.26 -2.41 -16.56
C ILE A 55 -12.21 -2.07 -15.05
N LEU A 56 -12.35 -3.08 -14.20
CA LEU A 56 -12.30 -2.89 -12.75
C LEU A 56 -10.92 -2.39 -12.29
N LEU A 57 -9.85 -2.90 -12.89
CA LEU A 57 -8.48 -2.47 -12.64
C LEU A 57 -8.29 -0.99 -13.00
N LEU A 58 -8.78 -0.56 -14.16
CA LEU A 58 -8.73 0.84 -14.58
C LEU A 58 -9.48 1.75 -13.60
N TRP A 59 -10.66 1.33 -13.16
CA TRP A 59 -11.45 2.06 -12.17
C TRP A 59 -10.72 2.21 -10.83
N TYR A 60 -10.14 1.12 -10.31
CA TYR A 60 -9.34 1.19 -9.08
C TYR A 60 -8.09 2.05 -9.25
N ARG A 61 -7.39 1.95 -10.39
CA ARG A 61 -6.21 2.79 -10.69
C ARG A 61 -6.55 4.28 -10.66
N TYR A 62 -7.69 4.67 -11.23
CA TYR A 62 -8.16 6.05 -11.20
C TYR A 62 -8.41 6.53 -9.76
N LYS A 63 -9.18 5.76 -8.97
CA LYS A 63 -9.44 6.11 -7.56
C LYS A 63 -8.17 6.14 -6.70
N PHE A 64 -7.26 5.19 -6.95
CA PHE A 64 -5.97 5.10 -6.26
C PHE A 64 -5.07 6.29 -6.59
N ARG A 65 -4.99 6.70 -7.85
CA ARG A 65 -4.22 7.88 -8.27
C ARG A 65 -4.74 9.15 -7.60
N ASN A 66 -6.06 9.36 -7.59
CA ASN A 66 -6.65 10.53 -6.94
C ASN A 66 -6.36 10.55 -5.43
N LEU A 67 -6.44 9.39 -4.75
CA LEU A 67 -6.05 9.30 -3.34
C LEU A 67 -4.56 9.52 -3.13
N SER A 68 -3.70 9.06 -4.04
CA SER A 68 -2.25 9.29 -3.98
C SER A 68 -1.94 10.79 -3.97
N VAL A 69 -2.55 11.53 -4.90
CA VAL A 69 -2.41 12.99 -4.98
C VAL A 69 -2.97 13.67 -3.73
N LEU A 70 -4.16 13.27 -3.27
CA LEU A 70 -4.81 13.88 -2.10
C LEU A 70 -4.06 13.66 -0.79
N THR A 71 -3.38 12.52 -0.64
CA THR A 71 -2.71 12.13 0.61
C THR A 71 -1.21 12.39 0.61
N GLY A 72 -0.62 12.67 -0.56
CA GLY A 72 0.84 12.77 -0.74
C GLY A 72 1.56 11.41 -0.84
N ILE A 73 0.83 10.29 -0.76
CA ILE A 73 1.42 8.94 -0.76
C ILE A 73 1.58 8.43 -2.19
N SER A 74 2.82 8.11 -2.57
CA SER A 74 3.17 7.44 -3.82
C SER A 74 3.90 6.12 -3.55
N ILE A 75 3.16 5.10 -3.11
CA ILE A 75 3.60 3.71 -2.93
C ILE A 75 2.92 2.83 -4.00
N PRO A 76 3.65 2.35 -5.01
CA PRO A 76 3.10 1.46 -6.02
C PRO A 76 2.68 0.10 -5.44
N PRO A 77 1.69 -0.59 -6.05
CA PRO A 77 1.40 -2.00 -5.75
C PRO A 77 2.65 -2.89 -5.93
N ASN A 78 2.67 -4.06 -5.30
CA ASN A 78 3.78 -5.03 -5.39
C ASN A 78 5.12 -4.55 -4.77
N THR A 79 5.10 -3.58 -3.86
CA THR A 79 6.32 -3.06 -3.21
C THR A 79 6.53 -3.59 -1.79
N PHE A 80 5.48 -3.67 -0.98
CA PHE A 80 5.53 -4.12 0.42
C PHE A 80 4.75 -5.43 0.64
N GLY A 81 5.23 -6.24 1.57
CA GLY A 81 4.49 -7.35 2.16
C GLY A 81 3.26 -6.90 2.97
N LYS A 82 2.58 -7.84 3.64
CA LYS A 82 1.37 -7.56 4.42
C LYS A 82 1.70 -6.82 5.72
N GLY A 83 0.73 -6.11 6.29
CA GLY A 83 0.92 -5.41 7.57
C GLY A 83 1.64 -4.08 7.42
N LEU A 84 1.53 -3.42 6.26
CA LEU A 84 2.15 -2.11 6.03
C LEU A 84 1.46 -1.07 6.92
N TYR A 85 2.22 -0.47 7.84
CA TYR A 85 1.75 0.58 8.73
C TYR A 85 2.16 1.97 8.19
N ILE A 86 1.18 2.86 8.04
CA ILE A 86 1.36 4.26 7.62
C ILE A 86 0.74 5.14 8.72
N PRO A 87 1.50 5.51 9.76
CA PRO A 87 0.99 6.28 10.90
C PRO A 87 0.40 7.63 10.47
N HIS A 88 1.11 8.31 9.57
CA HIS A 88 0.74 9.62 9.05
C HIS A 88 0.94 9.64 7.55
N TYR A 89 -0.11 9.97 6.81
CA TYR A 89 0.03 10.24 5.39
C TYR A 89 0.68 11.62 5.17
N GLY A 90 1.42 11.76 4.09
CA GLY A 90 2.18 12.97 3.76
C GLY A 90 3.11 12.68 2.58
N ALA A 91 4.23 13.39 2.48
CA ALA A 91 5.19 13.25 1.39
C ALA A 91 5.93 11.91 1.46
N ILE A 92 5.31 10.85 0.93
CA ILE A 92 5.90 9.50 0.88
C ILE A 92 6.08 9.12 -0.58
N VAL A 93 7.32 8.81 -0.99
CA VAL A 93 7.64 8.42 -2.36
C VAL A 93 8.40 7.10 -2.34
N VAL A 94 7.86 6.07 -2.98
CA VAL A 94 8.50 4.76 -3.10
C VAL A 94 8.56 4.36 -4.56
N ASN A 95 9.73 3.98 -5.04
CA ASN A 95 9.89 3.48 -6.41
C ASN A 95 9.21 2.11 -6.59
N GLY A 96 8.63 1.85 -7.76
CA GLY A 96 7.93 0.59 -8.05
C GLY A 96 8.83 -0.66 -8.11
N THR A 97 10.15 -0.48 -8.16
CA THR A 97 11.14 -1.57 -8.13
C THR A 97 11.50 -2.02 -6.72
N VAL A 98 11.06 -1.30 -5.68
CA VAL A 98 11.32 -1.62 -4.27
C VAL A 98 10.65 -2.94 -3.89
N ARG A 99 11.34 -3.77 -3.08
CA ARG A 99 10.80 -5.03 -2.56
C ARG A 99 11.08 -5.17 -1.07
N PHE A 100 10.06 -4.88 -0.26
CA PHE A 100 10.11 -4.96 1.19
C PHE A 100 9.21 -6.08 1.70
N GLY A 101 9.61 -6.68 2.82
CA GLY A 101 8.87 -7.76 3.47
C GLY A 101 7.63 -7.31 4.23
N ASP A 102 7.19 -8.16 5.14
CA ASP A 102 5.98 -7.98 5.96
C ASP A 102 6.22 -7.04 7.14
N ASN A 103 5.14 -6.44 7.65
CA ASN A 103 5.08 -5.62 8.86
C ASN A 103 6.03 -4.42 8.85
N CYS A 104 6.24 -3.81 7.67
CA CYS A 104 7.02 -2.59 7.57
C CYS A 104 6.20 -1.38 8.03
N VAL A 105 6.91 -0.38 8.58
CA VAL A 105 6.37 0.93 8.95
C VAL A 105 7.00 1.98 8.07
N ILE A 106 6.18 2.85 7.47
CA ILE A 106 6.67 3.98 6.69
C ILE A 106 6.10 5.29 7.23
N GLN A 107 7.00 6.13 7.74
CA GLN A 107 6.67 7.46 8.25
C GLN A 107 6.50 8.47 7.10
N ASN A 108 5.88 9.60 7.43
CA ASN A 108 5.85 10.76 6.54
C ASN A 108 7.29 11.25 6.22
N GLY A 109 7.51 11.76 5.00
CA GLY A 109 8.78 12.33 4.57
C GLY A 109 9.76 11.31 3.99
N VAL A 110 9.37 10.04 3.91
CA VAL A 110 10.24 8.97 3.39
C VAL A 110 10.28 8.98 1.87
N ASN A 111 11.49 8.91 1.32
CA ASN A 111 11.75 8.67 -0.10
C ASN A 111 12.63 7.42 -0.27
N VAL A 112 12.14 6.42 -1.01
CA VAL A 112 12.86 5.17 -1.30
C VAL A 112 13.17 5.10 -2.79
N SER A 113 14.47 5.09 -3.11
CA SER A 113 14.97 5.02 -4.49
C SER A 113 14.67 3.68 -5.16
N ASP A 114 15.01 3.58 -6.43
CA ASP A 114 14.95 2.35 -7.19
C ASP A 114 15.86 1.23 -6.63
N LYS A 115 15.44 -0.01 -6.88
CA LYS A 115 16.16 -1.25 -6.58
C LYS A 115 16.57 -1.44 -5.11
N VAL A 116 15.83 -0.86 -4.17
CA VAL A 116 16.04 -1.08 -2.73
C VAL A 116 15.27 -2.33 -2.27
N TRP A 117 15.93 -3.17 -1.49
CA TRP A 117 15.37 -4.41 -0.93
C TRP A 117 15.45 -4.34 0.60
N GLY A 118 14.38 -4.79 1.26
CA GLY A 118 14.27 -4.78 2.71
C GLY A 118 13.61 -6.06 3.21
N GLY A 119 13.98 -6.48 4.41
CA GLY A 119 13.40 -7.64 5.08
C GLY A 119 12.01 -7.36 5.67
N ASN A 120 11.62 -8.20 6.63
CA ASN A 120 10.41 -7.97 7.44
C ASN A 120 10.73 -7.01 8.59
N ILE A 121 9.70 -6.34 9.13
CA ILE A 121 9.81 -5.49 10.34
C ILE A 121 10.82 -4.35 10.14
N VAL A 122 10.68 -3.62 9.03
CA VAL A 122 11.52 -2.47 8.70
C VAL A 122 10.75 -1.18 9.02
N THR A 123 11.36 -0.28 9.80
CA THR A 123 10.85 1.08 10.00
C THR A 123 11.64 2.04 9.14
N LEU A 124 10.93 2.80 8.30
CA LEU A 124 11.50 3.86 7.49
C LEU A 124 11.05 5.20 8.05
N GLU A 125 12.03 6.02 8.43
CA GLU A 125 11.82 7.38 8.91
C GLU A 125 12.87 8.33 8.34
N LEU A 126 12.52 9.61 8.25
CA LEU A 126 13.46 10.63 7.82
C LEU A 126 14.49 10.84 8.93
N ALA A 127 15.77 10.60 8.63
CA ALA A 127 16.85 10.95 9.55
C ALA A 127 16.88 12.47 9.73
N GLN A 128 16.45 12.96 10.90
CA GLN A 128 16.71 14.33 11.29
C GLN A 128 18.19 14.42 11.65
N LYS A 129 18.97 15.20 10.87
CA LYS A 129 20.30 15.59 11.32
C LYS A 129 20.12 16.43 12.58
N SER A 130 20.62 15.92 13.70
CA SER A 130 20.86 16.66 14.94
C SER A 130 21.78 17.86 14.70
#